data_AF-A0A6I9YHQ8-F1
#
_entry.id   AF-A0A6I9YHQ8-F1
#
_cell.length_a   1.000
_cell.length_b   1.000
_cell.length_c   1.000
_cell.angle_alpha   90.00
_cell.angle_beta   90.00
_cell.angle_gamma   90.00
#
_symmetry.space_group_name_H-M   'P 1'
#
loop_
_entity.id
_entity.type
_entity.pdbx_description
1 polymer ?
#
loop_
_entity_poly.entity_id
_entity_poly.type
_entity_poly.pdbx_seq_one_letter_code
_entity_poly.pdbx_strand_id
1 'polypeptide(L)'
;MVFGTLTSSQLFLQNKSPAPLPHGEFEVLLYHSNVRWLSRGQVLNRVFAVRVELALFLQEHQHCHADCFKNSEFILILAYMADIFAALNHLNQQMQGGGVNIIEAEENLKAFQKKLPLWKRRIENDNFANFPLLDDCVSKIEDVSGIRDISVPAELKQAIALHLDSLAKSLDGYFPTRVISSMGETAVHV
;
A
#
# COMPACT_ATOMS: atom_id res chain seq x y z
N MET A 1 -29.62 15.12 -2.21
CA MET A 1 -28.39 15.29 -1.42
C MET A 1 -27.76 13.91 -1.27
N VAL A 2 -26.81 13.57 -2.14
CA VAL A 2 -25.98 12.35 -2.04
C VAL A 2 -24.57 12.80 -2.39
N PHE A 3 -23.75 13.02 -1.36
CA PHE A 3 -22.31 13.21 -1.55
C PHE A 3 -21.69 11.81 -1.66
N GLY A 4 -21.42 11.38 -2.89
CA GLY A 4 -20.58 10.20 -3.13
C GLY A 4 -19.13 10.57 -2.86
N THR A 5 -18.58 10.09 -1.75
CA THR A 5 -17.15 10.19 -1.45
C THR A 5 -16.39 9.25 -2.38
N LEU A 6 -15.71 9.79 -3.38
CA LEU A 6 -14.75 9.05 -4.20
C LEU A 6 -13.61 8.58 -3.29
N THR A 7 -13.47 7.28 -3.13
CA THR A 7 -12.34 6.67 -2.43
C THR A 7 -11.04 6.93 -3.19
N SER A 8 -9.89 6.98 -2.50
CA SER A 8 -8.58 7.20 -3.15
C SER A 8 -8.24 6.19 -4.26
N SER A 9 -8.87 5.02 -4.27
CA SER A 9 -8.79 4.04 -5.36
C SER A 9 -9.49 4.49 -6.65
N GLN A 10 -10.49 5.36 -6.57
CA GLN A 10 -11.19 5.93 -7.74
C GLN A 10 -10.35 6.99 -8.46
N LEU A 11 -9.56 7.79 -7.71
CA LEU A 11 -8.64 8.78 -8.28
C LEU A 11 -7.53 8.16 -9.13
N PHE A 12 -7.13 6.93 -8.83
CA PHE A 12 -6.11 6.20 -9.59
C PHE A 12 -6.64 5.75 -10.97
N LEU A 13 -7.93 5.44 -11.08
CA LEU A 13 -8.55 4.98 -12.33
C LEU A 13 -9.17 6.11 -13.17
N GLN A 14 -9.30 7.31 -12.61
CA GLN A 14 -9.87 8.47 -13.31
C GLN A 14 -8.87 9.21 -14.20
N ASN A 15 -7.58 8.85 -14.14
CA ASN A 15 -6.55 9.28 -15.08
C ASN A 15 -6.53 8.41 -16.35
N LYS A 16 -7.72 7.99 -16.81
CA LYS A 16 -7.90 7.36 -18.11
C LYS A 16 -7.92 8.49 -19.15
N SER A 17 -6.74 8.73 -19.72
CA SER A 17 -6.43 9.54 -20.92
C SER A 17 -7.60 10.33 -21.53
N PRO A 18 -7.66 11.65 -21.35
CA PRO A 18 -8.15 12.56 -22.37
C PRO A 18 -6.95 13.15 -23.15
N ALA A 19 -7.22 13.52 -24.40
CA ALA A 19 -6.38 14.18 -25.42
C ALA A 19 -5.05 14.83 -24.95
N PRO A 20 -3.99 14.78 -25.79
CA PRO A 20 -2.64 15.20 -25.40
C PRO A 20 -2.62 16.67 -25.00
N LEU A 21 -2.50 16.92 -23.69
CA LEU A 21 -2.15 18.21 -23.12
C LEU A 21 -0.62 18.32 -23.05
N PRO A 22 -0.08 19.53 -23.17
CA PRO A 22 1.36 19.77 -23.32
C PRO A 22 2.17 19.12 -22.20
N HIS A 23 3.29 18.50 -22.59
CA HIS A 23 4.12 17.58 -21.80
C HIS A 23 4.53 18.07 -20.39
N GLY A 24 4.49 19.37 -20.12
CA GLY A 24 4.83 19.95 -18.80
C GLY A 24 3.77 19.74 -17.71
N GLU A 25 2.48 19.59 -18.06
CA GLU A 25 1.43 19.45 -17.04
C GLU A 25 1.35 18.03 -16.45
N PHE A 26 1.63 17.01 -17.27
CA PHE A 26 1.66 15.61 -16.83
C PHE A 26 2.79 15.36 -15.82
N GLU A 27 3.97 15.89 -16.08
CA GLU A 27 5.13 15.71 -15.20
C GLU A 27 4.89 16.34 -13.83
N VAL A 28 4.28 17.53 -13.81
CA VAL A 28 3.90 18.27 -12.60
C VAL A 28 2.77 17.55 -11.84
N LEU A 29 1.72 17.08 -12.53
CA LEU A 29 0.61 16.32 -11.92
C LEU A 29 1.06 14.97 -11.34
N LEU A 30 1.92 14.25 -12.06
CA LEU A 30 2.54 13.01 -11.58
C LEU A 30 3.41 13.30 -10.35
N TYR A 31 4.28 14.31 -10.41
CA TYR A 31 5.13 14.70 -9.30
C TYR A 31 4.33 15.09 -8.04
N HIS A 32 3.29 15.93 -8.17
CA HIS A 32 2.46 16.33 -7.03
C HIS A 32 1.62 15.18 -6.45
N SER A 33 1.12 14.29 -7.29
CA SER A 33 0.44 13.08 -6.83
C SER A 33 1.39 12.19 -6.05
N ASN A 34 2.63 12.05 -6.54
CA ASN A 34 3.69 11.25 -5.95
C ASN A 34 4.11 11.74 -4.55
N VAL A 35 4.39 13.04 -4.43
CA VAL A 35 4.75 13.67 -3.14
C VAL A 35 3.61 13.53 -2.11
N ARG A 36 2.35 13.60 -2.57
CA ARG A 36 1.17 13.62 -1.70
C ARG A 36 0.76 12.24 -1.18
N TRP A 37 1.09 11.15 -1.87
CA TRP A 37 0.81 9.82 -1.35
C TRP A 37 1.95 9.28 -0.48
N LEU A 38 3.21 9.62 -0.79
CA LEU A 38 4.37 9.29 0.04
C LEU A 38 4.21 9.89 1.45
N SER A 39 3.73 11.14 1.54
CA SER A 39 3.45 11.78 2.83
C SER A 39 2.32 11.09 3.60
N ARG A 40 1.28 10.60 2.92
CA ARG A 40 0.17 9.86 3.57
C ARG A 40 0.63 8.51 4.17
N GLY A 41 1.51 7.78 3.50
CA GLY A 41 2.11 6.56 4.06
C GLY A 41 3.03 6.82 5.25
N GLN A 42 3.74 7.96 5.24
CA GLN A 42 4.57 8.40 6.36
C GLN A 42 3.73 8.82 7.58
N VAL A 43 2.54 9.40 7.36
CA VAL A 43 1.61 9.75 8.44
C VAL A 43 1.17 8.50 9.21
N LEU A 44 0.84 7.39 8.54
CA LEU A 44 0.43 6.15 9.24
C LEU A 44 1.54 5.59 10.13
N ASN A 45 2.78 5.57 9.62
CA ASN A 45 3.94 5.16 10.42
C ASN A 45 4.14 6.06 11.64
N ARG A 46 3.97 7.37 11.47
CA ARG A 46 4.07 8.33 12.59
C ARG A 46 2.94 8.14 13.60
N VAL A 47 1.70 8.00 13.14
CA VAL A 47 0.53 7.75 13.99
C VAL A 47 0.71 6.47 14.79
N PHE A 48 1.19 5.40 14.16
CA PHE A 48 1.49 4.16 14.88
C PHE A 48 2.61 4.35 15.92
N ALA A 49 3.67 5.08 15.58
CA ALA A 49 4.78 5.34 16.50
C ALA A 49 4.37 6.12 17.76
N VAL A 50 3.47 7.11 17.63
CA VAL A 50 3.01 7.97 18.74
C VAL A 50 1.63 7.56 19.28
N ARG A 51 1.18 6.34 18.99
CA ARG A 51 -0.21 5.89 19.23
C ARG A 51 -0.63 5.99 20.71
N VAL A 52 0.31 5.81 21.64
CA VAL A 52 0.04 5.88 23.08
C VAL A 52 -0.18 7.33 23.50
N GLU A 53 0.71 8.23 23.10
CA GLU A 53 0.62 9.66 23.36
C GLU A 53 -0.61 10.27 22.68
N LEU A 54 -0.91 9.83 21.45
CA LEU A 54 -2.10 10.24 20.72
C LEU A 54 -3.38 9.78 21.41
N ALA A 55 -3.41 8.56 21.95
CA ALA A 55 -4.55 8.06 22.72
C ALA A 55 -4.80 8.90 23.97
N LEU A 56 -3.73 9.22 24.72
CA LEU A 56 -3.80 10.06 25.92
C LEU A 56 -4.30 11.47 25.60
N PHE A 57 -3.75 12.09 24.56
CA PHE A 57 -4.17 13.41 24.08
C PHE A 57 -5.66 13.42 23.69
N LEU A 58 -6.11 12.43 22.92
CA LEU A 58 -7.51 12.31 22.52
C LEU A 58 -8.43 12.10 23.73
N GLN A 59 -7.98 11.33 24.73
CA GLN A 59 -8.73 11.09 25.96
C GLN A 59 -8.87 12.36 26.81
N GLU A 60 -7.80 13.13 26.96
CA GLU A 60 -7.80 14.42 27.69
C GLU A 60 -8.84 15.39 27.08
N HIS A 61 -8.98 15.37 25.76
CA HIS A 61 -9.94 16.18 25.02
C HIS A 61 -11.32 15.52 24.80
N GLN A 62 -11.61 14.38 25.43
CA GLN A 62 -12.88 13.66 25.30
C GLN A 62 -13.27 13.36 23.83
N HIS A 63 -12.27 13.14 22.97
CA HIS A 63 -12.49 12.89 21.55
C HIS A 63 -13.06 11.48 21.32
N CYS A 64 -14.01 11.34 20.39
CA CYS A 64 -14.72 10.09 20.11
C CYS A 64 -13.85 8.93 19.59
N HIS A 65 -12.57 9.19 19.26
CA HIS A 65 -11.62 8.21 18.74
C HIS A 65 -10.57 7.78 19.76
N ALA A 66 -10.59 8.33 20.98
CA ALA A 66 -9.63 7.95 22.03
C ALA A 66 -9.67 6.43 22.30
N ASP A 67 -10.87 5.86 22.34
CA ASP A 67 -11.06 4.43 22.63
C ASP A 67 -10.64 3.51 21.48
N CYS A 68 -10.49 4.01 20.25
CA CYS A 68 -9.95 3.20 19.14
C CYS A 68 -8.54 2.68 19.47
N PHE A 69 -7.71 3.50 20.12
CA PHE A 69 -6.34 3.13 20.50
C PHE A 69 -6.26 2.19 21.72
N LYS A 70 -7.40 1.85 22.34
CA LYS A 70 -7.50 0.80 23.36
C LYS A 70 -7.92 -0.55 22.77
N ASN A 71 -8.47 -0.54 21.56
CA ASN A 71 -8.91 -1.73 20.85
C ASN A 71 -7.71 -2.41 20.18
N SER A 72 -7.43 -3.66 20.55
CA SER A 72 -6.32 -4.44 20.02
C SER A 72 -6.44 -4.69 18.51
N GLU A 73 -7.64 -5.01 18.01
CA GLU A 73 -7.90 -5.20 16.58
C GLU A 73 -7.60 -3.92 15.78
N PHE A 74 -7.99 -2.76 16.28
CA PHE A 74 -7.66 -1.48 15.65
C PHE A 74 -6.15 -1.25 15.57
N ILE A 75 -5.41 -1.57 16.64
CA ILE A 75 -3.94 -1.45 16.65
C ILE A 75 -3.31 -2.41 15.62
N LEU A 76 -3.81 -3.64 15.50
CA LEU A 76 -3.32 -4.61 14.51
C LEU A 76 -3.61 -4.13 13.08
N ILE A 77 -4.81 -3.60 12.82
CA ILE A 77 -5.17 -3.00 11.52
C ILE A 77 -4.24 -1.82 11.20
N LEU A 78 -4.02 -0.93 12.17
CA LEU A 78 -3.14 0.23 12.00
C LEU A 78 -1.69 -0.19 11.73
N ALA A 79 -1.20 -1.22 12.43
CA ALA A 79 0.14 -1.78 12.21
C ALA A 79 0.29 -2.32 10.78
N TYR A 80 -0.64 -3.16 10.35
CA TYR A 80 -0.68 -3.69 8.98
C TYR A 80 -0.71 -2.58 7.94
N MET A 81 -1.56 -1.57 8.15
CA MET A 81 -1.68 -0.42 7.26
C MET A 81 -0.35 0.35 7.18
N ALA A 82 0.30 0.63 8.30
CA ALA A 82 1.59 1.29 8.31
C ALA A 82 2.66 0.49 7.54
N ASP A 83 2.70 -0.84 7.72
CA ASP A 83 3.64 -1.72 7.02
C ASP A 83 3.39 -1.77 5.50
N ILE A 84 2.16 -1.99 5.05
CA ILE A 84 1.86 -2.09 3.60
C ILE A 84 2.10 -0.75 2.89
N PHE A 85 1.80 0.37 3.53
CA PHE A 85 2.10 1.70 2.99
C PHE A 85 3.60 1.97 2.97
N ALA A 86 4.38 1.52 3.96
CA ALA A 86 5.84 1.61 3.91
C ALA A 86 6.41 0.80 2.74
N ALA A 87 5.89 -0.40 2.51
CA ALA A 87 6.29 -1.24 1.37
C ALA A 87 5.96 -0.60 0.01
N LEU A 88 4.78 0.02 -0.13
CA LEU A 88 4.39 0.76 -1.33
C LEU A 88 5.27 2.01 -1.54
N ASN A 89 5.55 2.75 -0.47
CA ASN A 89 6.47 3.90 -0.51
C ASN A 89 7.86 3.48 -1.01
N HIS A 90 8.37 2.35 -0.51
CA HIS A 90 9.66 1.81 -0.94
C HIS A 90 9.64 1.41 -2.43
N LEU A 91 8.61 0.71 -2.89
CA LEU A 91 8.44 0.40 -4.32
C LEU A 91 8.50 1.68 -5.17
N ASN A 92 7.84 2.74 -4.75
CA ASN A 92 7.87 3.98 -5.51
C ASN A 92 9.23 4.66 -5.54
N GLN A 93 9.96 4.65 -4.43
CA GLN A 93 11.34 5.13 -4.43
C GLN A 93 12.21 4.32 -5.41
N GLN A 94 11.99 3.01 -5.50
CA GLN A 94 12.68 2.15 -6.47
C GLN A 94 12.28 2.43 -7.93
N MET A 95 11.03 2.86 -8.18
CA MET A 95 10.57 3.20 -9.52
C MET A 95 10.95 4.63 -9.96
N GLN A 96 11.18 5.54 -9.01
CA GLN A 96 11.38 6.98 -9.26
C GLN A 96 12.78 7.48 -8.85
N GLY A 97 13.69 6.57 -8.49
CA GLY A 97 15.06 6.92 -8.14
C GLY A 97 15.79 7.59 -9.30
N GLY A 98 16.74 8.48 -8.99
CA GLY A 98 17.57 9.12 -10.01
C GLY A 98 18.31 8.08 -10.84
N GLY A 99 18.08 8.07 -12.15
CA GLY A 99 18.73 7.13 -13.08
C GLY A 99 17.95 5.83 -13.37
N VAL A 100 16.77 5.64 -12.76
CA VAL A 100 15.92 4.47 -13.04
C VAL A 100 15.27 4.61 -14.42
N ASN A 101 15.49 3.64 -15.29
CA ASN A 101 14.84 3.58 -16.59
C ASN A 101 13.50 2.83 -16.52
N ILE A 102 12.68 2.94 -17.57
CA ILE A 102 11.34 2.34 -17.62
C ILE A 102 11.36 0.79 -17.50
N ILE A 103 12.43 0.13 -17.96
CA ILE A 103 12.57 -1.33 -17.86
C ILE A 103 12.81 -1.71 -16.40
N GLU A 104 13.72 -1.01 -15.72
CA GLU A 104 14.01 -1.22 -14.30
C GLU A 104 12.79 -0.94 -13.41
N ALA A 105 12.03 0.11 -13.70
CA ALA A 105 10.78 0.41 -13.00
C ALA A 105 9.73 -0.71 -13.19
N GLU A 106 9.61 -1.25 -14.41
CA GLU A 106 8.72 -2.38 -14.72
C GLU A 106 9.16 -3.66 -14.01
N GLU A 107 10.46 -3.94 -13.96
CA GLU A 107 11.03 -5.08 -13.22
C GLU A 107 10.81 -4.96 -11.72
N ASN A 108 11.02 -3.78 -11.14
CA ASN A 108 10.76 -3.50 -9.72
C ASN A 108 9.28 -3.71 -9.36
N LEU A 109 8.36 -3.23 -10.21
CA LEU A 109 6.94 -3.46 -10.03
C LEU A 109 6.58 -4.96 -10.11
N LYS A 110 7.07 -5.67 -11.14
CA LYS A 110 6.85 -7.12 -11.28
C LYS A 110 7.41 -7.90 -10.10
N ALA A 111 8.58 -7.52 -9.61
CA ALA A 111 9.19 -8.13 -8.42
C ALA A 111 8.31 -7.90 -7.19
N PHE A 112 7.77 -6.70 -7.01
CA PHE A 112 6.83 -6.41 -5.92
C PHE A 112 5.54 -7.21 -6.03
N GLN A 113 4.93 -7.28 -7.22
CA GLN A 113 3.73 -8.09 -7.46
C GLN A 113 3.96 -9.56 -7.10
N LYS A 114 5.15 -10.13 -7.42
CA LYS A 114 5.52 -11.50 -7.05
C LYS A 114 5.67 -11.71 -5.53
N LYS A 115 5.94 -10.65 -4.75
CA LYS A 115 6.02 -10.74 -3.28
C LYS A 115 4.63 -10.88 -2.64
N LEU A 116 3.59 -10.27 -3.21
CA LEU A 116 2.25 -10.22 -2.60
C LEU A 116 1.62 -11.61 -2.37
N PRO A 117 1.65 -12.57 -3.32
CA PRO A 117 1.19 -13.94 -3.07
C PRO A 117 1.99 -14.66 -2.00
N LEU A 118 3.29 -14.38 -1.88
CA LEU A 118 4.14 -14.95 -0.82
C LEU A 118 3.74 -14.38 0.55
N TRP A 119 3.51 -13.07 0.65
CA TRP A 119 3.07 -12.42 1.88
C TRP A 119 1.70 -12.91 2.33
N LYS A 120 0.77 -13.10 1.39
CA LYS A 120 -0.54 -13.71 1.65
C LYS A 120 -0.37 -15.10 2.28
N ARG A 121 0.38 -15.99 1.61
CA ARG A 121 0.63 -17.35 2.14
C ARG A 121 1.26 -17.32 3.53
N ARG A 122 2.17 -16.37 3.79
CA ARG A 122 2.80 -16.23 5.10
C ARG A 122 1.77 -15.85 6.18
N ILE A 123 0.90 -14.87 5.91
CA ILE A 123 -0.17 -14.50 6.85
C ILE A 123 -1.17 -15.63 7.10
N GLU A 124 -1.53 -16.39 6.07
CA GLU A 124 -2.39 -17.56 6.20
C GLU A 124 -1.79 -18.66 7.11
N ASN A 125 -0.47 -18.64 7.29
CA ASN A 125 0.29 -19.57 8.16
C ASN A 125 0.88 -18.87 9.40
N ASP A 126 0.26 -17.78 9.87
CA ASP A 126 0.66 -17.06 11.09
C ASP A 126 2.11 -16.58 11.10
N ASN A 127 2.64 -16.26 9.91
CA ASN A 127 3.96 -15.67 9.73
C ASN A 127 3.81 -14.21 9.27
N PHE A 128 4.12 -13.27 10.18
CA PHE A 128 3.96 -11.84 9.95
C PHE A 128 5.28 -11.13 9.62
N ALA A 129 6.38 -11.84 9.37
CA ALA A 129 7.71 -11.27 9.19
C ALA A 129 7.86 -10.24 8.04
N ASN A 130 6.90 -10.15 7.11
CA ASN A 130 6.88 -9.10 6.07
C ASN A 130 6.22 -7.80 6.53
N PHE A 131 5.63 -7.81 7.72
CA PHE A 131 4.87 -6.73 8.34
C PHE A 131 5.46 -6.51 9.75
N PRO A 132 6.63 -5.85 9.87
CA PRO A 132 7.35 -5.76 11.13
C PRO A 132 6.55 -5.13 12.28
N LEU A 133 5.72 -4.12 12.00
CA LEU A 133 4.89 -3.50 13.04
C LEU A 133 3.78 -4.45 13.51
N LEU A 134 3.19 -5.20 12.57
CA LEU A 134 2.20 -6.22 12.91
C LEU A 134 2.83 -7.37 13.69
N ASP A 135 3.98 -7.86 13.24
CA ASP A 135 4.77 -8.93 13.90
C ASP A 135 5.20 -8.52 15.31
N ASP A 136 5.64 -7.27 15.48
CA ASP A 136 5.93 -6.66 16.77
C ASP A 136 4.70 -6.60 17.68
N CYS A 137 3.53 -6.20 17.14
CA CYS A 137 2.29 -6.21 17.90
C CYS A 137 1.92 -7.63 18.36
N VAL A 138 2.05 -8.62 17.49
CA VAL A 138 1.76 -10.02 17.84
C VAL A 138 2.76 -10.54 18.88
N SER A 139 4.02 -10.09 18.84
CA SER A 139 5.11 -10.57 19.71
C SER A 139 5.20 -9.85 21.06
N LYS A 140 4.83 -8.56 21.15
CA LYS A 140 5.07 -7.69 22.33
C LYS A 140 3.85 -7.52 23.26
N ILE A 141 2.75 -8.24 23.02
CA ILE A 141 1.54 -8.15 23.86
C ILE A 141 1.59 -9.09 25.10
N GLU A 142 2.73 -9.72 25.39
CA GLU A 142 2.87 -10.52 26.61
C GLU A 142 2.92 -9.68 27.92
N ASP A 143 3.24 -8.38 27.88
CA ASP A 143 3.75 -7.69 29.11
C ASP A 143 2.93 -6.54 29.74
N VAL A 144 1.81 -6.07 29.16
CA VAL A 144 1.12 -4.86 29.71
C VAL A 144 -0.34 -5.07 30.16
N SER A 145 -1.01 -6.12 29.72
CA SER A 145 -2.45 -6.30 30.00
C SER A 145 -2.85 -7.61 30.68
N GLY A 146 -1.92 -8.57 30.87
CA GLY A 146 -2.26 -9.91 31.38
C GLY A 146 -3.20 -10.70 30.45
N ILE A 147 -3.36 -10.25 29.20
CA ILE A 147 -4.16 -10.92 28.18
C ILE A 147 -3.23 -11.92 27.48
N ARG A 148 -3.42 -13.20 27.79
CA ARG A 148 -2.72 -14.30 27.13
C ARG A 148 -3.25 -14.42 25.69
N ASP A 149 -2.34 -14.37 24.73
CA ASP A 149 -2.54 -14.67 23.32
C ASP A 149 -3.52 -13.77 22.56
N ILE A 150 -3.08 -12.57 22.16
CA ILE A 150 -3.70 -11.88 21.02
C ILE A 150 -3.17 -12.51 19.74
N SER A 151 -3.72 -13.67 19.39
CA SER A 151 -3.63 -14.17 18.02
C SER A 151 -4.33 -13.18 17.09
N VAL A 152 -3.77 -12.94 15.90
CA VAL A 152 -4.44 -12.14 14.87
C VAL A 152 -5.78 -12.82 14.55
N PRO A 153 -6.93 -12.13 14.72
CA PRO A 153 -8.23 -12.72 14.45
C PRO A 153 -8.30 -13.30 13.04
N ALA A 154 -8.99 -14.43 12.87
CA ALA A 154 -9.09 -15.11 11.59
C ALA A 154 -9.68 -14.19 10.51
N GLU A 155 -10.65 -13.36 10.91
CA GLU A 155 -11.30 -12.34 10.09
C GLU A 155 -10.30 -11.29 9.60
N LEU A 156 -9.40 -10.84 10.48
CA LEU A 156 -8.35 -9.88 10.12
C LEU A 156 -7.31 -10.52 9.19
N LYS A 157 -6.90 -11.78 9.44
CA LYS A 157 -6.01 -12.51 8.52
C LYS A 157 -6.64 -12.63 7.13
N GLN A 158 -7.92 -12.98 7.06
CA GLN A 158 -8.67 -13.07 5.80
C GLN A 158 -8.78 -11.70 5.11
N ALA A 159 -9.08 -10.63 5.84
CA ALA A 159 -9.14 -9.28 5.30
C ALA A 159 -7.79 -8.84 4.71
N ILE A 160 -6.68 -9.13 5.40
CA ILE A 160 -5.34 -8.84 4.89
C ILE A 160 -5.05 -9.66 3.62
N ALA A 161 -5.34 -10.97 3.63
CA ALA A 161 -5.14 -11.83 2.47
C ALA A 161 -5.91 -11.33 1.23
N LEU A 162 -7.18 -10.94 1.41
CA LEU A 162 -8.02 -10.36 0.36
C LEU A 162 -7.48 -9.02 -0.13
N HIS A 163 -7.00 -8.17 0.78
CA HIS A 163 -6.38 -6.91 0.42
C HIS A 163 -5.12 -7.12 -0.43
N LEU A 164 -4.24 -8.07 -0.07
CA LEU A 164 -3.04 -8.37 -0.84
C LEU A 164 -3.37 -8.89 -2.25
N ASP A 165 -4.40 -9.72 -2.41
CA ASP A 165 -4.88 -10.16 -3.72
C ASP A 165 -5.41 -8.98 -4.55
N SER A 166 -6.23 -8.11 -3.94
CA SER A 166 -6.76 -6.92 -4.62
C SER A 166 -5.65 -5.96 -5.01
N LEU A 167 -4.64 -5.79 -4.15
CA LEU A 167 -3.50 -4.95 -4.42
C LEU A 167 -2.71 -5.49 -5.61
N ALA A 168 -2.42 -6.79 -5.65
CA ALA A 168 -1.73 -7.43 -6.76
C ALA A 168 -2.47 -7.21 -8.09
N LYS A 169 -3.80 -7.39 -8.09
CA LYS A 169 -4.66 -7.12 -9.26
C LYS A 169 -4.65 -5.65 -9.66
N SER A 170 -4.64 -4.72 -8.70
CA SER A 170 -4.63 -3.29 -9.00
C SER A 170 -3.32 -2.80 -9.62
N LEU A 171 -2.22 -3.52 -9.37
CA LEU A 171 -0.91 -3.25 -9.98
C LEU A 171 -0.78 -3.90 -11.36
N ASP A 172 -1.68 -4.82 -11.72
CA ASP A 172 -1.67 -5.48 -13.03
C ASP A 172 -2.03 -4.47 -14.14
N GLY A 173 -1.23 -4.45 -15.20
CA GLY A 173 -1.40 -3.49 -16.29
C GLY A 173 -0.99 -2.05 -15.97
N TYR A 174 -0.26 -1.80 -14.87
CA TYR A 174 0.28 -0.47 -14.55
C TYR A 174 1.15 0.09 -15.70
N PHE A 175 2.01 -0.77 -16.27
CA PHE A 175 2.71 -0.46 -17.52
C PHE A 175 1.97 -1.11 -18.69
N PRO A 176 1.76 -0.39 -19.81
CA PRO A 176 1.17 -0.98 -20.99
C PRO A 176 2.07 -2.07 -21.56
N THR A 177 1.50 -3.23 -21.90
CA THR A 177 2.21 -4.31 -22.57
C THR A 177 2.81 -3.77 -23.86
N ARG A 178 4.14 -3.86 -24.00
CA ARG A 178 4.81 -3.47 -25.24
C ARG A 178 4.38 -4.44 -26.34
N VAL A 179 3.40 -4.03 -27.15
CA VAL A 179 3.09 -4.72 -28.40
C VAL A 179 4.29 -4.49 -29.31
N ILE A 180 5.19 -5.47 -29.39
CA ILE A 180 6.18 -5.51 -30.46
C ILE A 180 5.35 -5.83 -31.71
N SER A 181 4.90 -4.79 -32.41
CA SER A 181 4.41 -4.93 -33.76
C SER A 181 5.55 -5.52 -34.58
N SER A 182 5.46 -6.82 -34.88
CA SER A 182 6.27 -7.48 -35.89
C SER A 182 5.95 -6.81 -37.23
N MET A 183 6.65 -5.71 -37.55
CA MET A 183 6.69 -5.19 -38.91
C MET A 183 7.31 -6.29 -39.79
N GLY A 184 6.50 -6.77 -40.72
CA GLY A 184 6.71 -8.02 -41.43
C GLY A 184 7.91 -8.04 -42.36
N GLU A 185 8.60 -9.17 -42.35
CA GLU A 185 9.26 -9.67 -43.55
C GLU A 185 8.19 -9.93 -44.61
N THR A 186 8.06 -9.02 -45.56
CA THR A 186 7.49 -9.36 -46.86
C THR A 186 8.66 -9.64 -47.79
N ALA A 187 8.81 -10.91 -48.13
CA ALA A 187 9.54 -11.35 -49.30
C ALA A 187 9.08 -10.55 -50.52
N VAL A 188 10.03 -9.96 -51.25
CA VAL A 188 9.83 -9.61 -52.66
C VAL A 188 10.92 -10.33 -53.43
N HIS A 189 10.52 -11.46 -53.99
CA HIS A 189 11.08 -11.96 -55.23
C HIS A 189 10.99 -10.85 -56.29
N VAL A 190 12.14 -10.44 -56.84
CA VAL A 190 12.39 -10.37 -58.29
C VAL A 190 13.87 -10.69 -58.52
#